data_AF-A0AAW0LGE3-F1
#
_entry.id   AF-A0AAW0LGE3-F1
#
_cell.length_a   1.000
_cell.length_b   1.000
_cell.length_c   1.000
_cell.angle_alpha   90.00
_cell.angle_beta   90.00
_cell.angle_gamma   90.00
#
_symmetry.space_group_name_H-M   'P 1'
#
loop_
_entity.id
_entity.type
_entity.pdbx_description
1 polymer ?
#
loop_
_entity_poly.entity_id
_entity_poly.type
_entity_poly.pdbx_seq_one_letter_code
_entity_poly.pdbx_strand_id
1 'polypeptide(L)'
;MQLIAAAQGLQGVSMECANLLINGLDAYLKKLIKSCVELVGARCGRDSSKNNSYKHQFDGKHFPISLLDFKVAMELNPQQLGEDWAFLLEKICIHTLDDSFALVLMMQ
;
A
#
# COMPACT_ATOMS: atom_id res chain seq x y z
N MET A 1 20.53 1.43 -11.94
CA MET A 1 20.39 2.90 -11.81
C MET A 1 21.47 3.65 -12.60
N GLN A 2 22.75 3.26 -12.52
CA GLN A 2 23.84 3.93 -13.26
C GLN A 2 23.63 4.00 -14.79
N LEU A 3 23.16 2.92 -15.43
CA LEU A 3 22.90 2.92 -16.88
C LEU A 3 21.76 3.87 -17.29
N ILE A 4 20.67 3.90 -16.51
CA ILE A 4 19.54 4.81 -16.75
C ILE A 4 19.98 6.26 -16.49
N ALA A 5 20.74 6.51 -15.42
CA ALA A 5 21.28 7.83 -15.12
C ALA A 5 22.23 8.33 -16.22
N ALA A 6 23.12 7.47 -16.72
CA ALA A 6 24.02 7.79 -17.81
C ALA A 6 23.26 8.12 -19.11
N ALA A 7 22.18 7.39 -19.41
CA ALA A 7 21.29 7.68 -20.54
C ALA A 7 20.57 9.04 -20.41
N GLN A 8 20.41 9.54 -19.17
CA GLN A 8 19.87 10.88 -18.87
C GLN A 8 20.97 11.94 -18.69
N GLY A 9 22.23 11.63 -19.03
CA GLY A 9 23.36 12.54 -18.91
C GLY A 9 23.91 12.72 -17.49
N LEU A 10 23.39 12.00 -16.49
CA LEU A 10 23.91 11.99 -15.13
C LEU A 10 25.05 10.97 -15.01
N GLN A 11 26.28 11.47 -14.91
CA GLN A 11 27.47 10.65 -14.65
C GLN A 11 27.80 10.60 -13.14
N GLY A 12 28.46 9.53 -12.71
CA GLY A 12 28.95 9.41 -11.33
C GLY A 12 27.87 9.13 -10.28
N VAL A 13 26.68 8.65 -10.66
CA VAL A 13 25.65 8.25 -9.68
C VAL A 13 26.17 7.12 -8.79
N SER A 14 26.35 7.47 -7.52
CA SER A 14 26.85 6.54 -6.51
C SER A 14 25.84 5.44 -6.21
N MET A 15 26.35 4.29 -5.79
CA MET A 15 25.54 3.17 -5.30
C MET A 15 24.70 3.58 -4.07
N GLU A 16 25.18 4.54 -3.28
CA GLU A 16 24.45 5.10 -2.13
C GLU A 16 23.09 5.72 -2.54
N CYS A 17 22.99 6.33 -3.72
CA CYS A 17 21.74 6.89 -4.22
C CYS A 17 20.71 5.79 -4.50
N ALA A 18 21.16 4.65 -5.04
CA ALA A 18 20.29 3.51 -5.27
C ALA A 18 19.81 2.90 -3.95
N ASN A 19 20.71 2.76 -2.97
CA ASN A 19 20.36 2.25 -1.64
C ASN A 19 19.34 3.16 -0.94
N LEU A 20 19.54 4.48 -0.97
CA LEU A 20 18.60 5.44 -0.40
C LEU A 20 17.21 5.33 -1.07
N LEU A 21 17.17 5.23 -2.40
CA LEU A 21 15.91 5.09 -3.13
C LEU A 21 15.19 3.78 -2.77
N ILE A 22 15.92 2.66 -2.72
CA ILE A 22 15.35 1.35 -2.36
C ILE A 22 14.80 1.38 -0.94
N ASN A 23 15.54 1.97 0.01
CA ASN A 23 15.10 2.09 1.39
C ASN A 23 13.88 3.01 1.53
N GLY A 24 13.87 4.12 0.79
CA GLY A 24 12.72 5.03 0.72
C GLY A 24 11.49 4.33 0.14
N LEU A 25 11.65 3.53 -0.91
CA LEU A 25 10.59 2.74 -1.50
C LEU A 25 10.08 1.65 -0.54
N ASP A 26 10.97 0.94 0.13
CA ASP A 26 10.62 -0.06 1.15
C ASP A 26 9.81 0.57 2.29
N ALA A 27 10.28 1.70 2.83
CA ALA A 27 9.57 2.45 3.88
C ALA A 27 8.20 2.94 3.40
N TYR A 28 8.12 3.42 2.14
CA TYR A 28 6.88 3.86 1.52
C TYR A 28 5.87 2.71 1.40
N LEU A 29 6.27 1.57 0.84
CA LEU A 29 5.41 0.40 0.67
C LEU A 29 4.94 -0.15 2.03
N LYS A 30 5.85 -0.24 3.02
CA LYS A 30 5.51 -0.63 4.39
C LYS A 30 4.44 0.28 5.00
N LYS A 31 4.53 1.59 4.78
CA LYS A 31 3.54 2.57 5.27
C LYS A 31 2.15 2.35 4.64
N LEU A 32 2.09 2.10 3.34
CA LEU A 32 0.82 1.83 2.65
C LEU A 32 0.18 0.51 3.13
N ILE A 33 0.98 -0.56 3.24
CA ILE A 33 0.51 -1.86 3.73
C ILE A 33 0.02 -1.75 5.18
N LYS A 34 0.73 -1.00 6.02
CA LYS A 34 0.33 -0.75 7.41
C LYS A 34 -1.06 -0.12 7.51
N SER A 35 -1.38 0.84 6.65
CA SER A 35 -2.73 1.46 6.60
C SER A 35 -3.82 0.42 6.29
N CYS A 36 -3.52 -0.58 5.46
CA CYS A 36 -4.43 -1.68 5.16
C CYS A 36 -4.60 -2.63 6.35
N VAL A 37 -3.50 -2.97 7.05
CA VAL A 37 -3.53 -3.81 8.25
C VAL A 37 -4.36 -3.17 9.37
N GLU A 38 -4.20 -1.86 9.58
CA GLU A 38 -4.97 -1.11 10.58
C GLU A 38 -6.48 -1.12 10.25
N LEU A 39 -6.84 -0.96 8.97
CA LEU A 39 -8.22 -1.04 8.50
C LEU A 39 -8.84 -2.42 8.77
N VAL A 40 -8.13 -3.50 8.42
CA VAL A 40 -8.58 -4.88 8.65
C VAL A 40 -8.65 -5.20 10.15
N GLY A 41 -7.70 -4.71 10.93
CA GLY A 41 -7.69 -4.84 12.39
C GLY A 41 -8.91 -4.17 13.03
N ALA A 42 -9.29 -2.97 12.57
CA ALA A 42 -10.48 -2.28 13.04
C ALA A 42 -11.79 -3.03 12.71
N ARG A 43 -11.83 -3.75 11.58
CA ARG A 43 -12.98 -4.60 11.20
C ARG A 43 -13.12 -5.85 12.09
N CYS A 44 -12.00 -6.38 12.59
CA CYS A 44 -11.99 -7.59 13.42
C CYS A 44 -12.07 -7.31 14.94
N GLY A 45 -11.62 -6.15 15.40
CA GLY A 45 -11.43 -5.86 16.83
C GLY A 45 -12.48 -4.95 17.43
N ARG A 46 -13.68 -5.47 17.72
CA ARG A 46 -14.62 -4.88 18.70
C ARG A 46 -14.63 -5.59 20.06
N ASP A 47 -13.77 -6.59 20.24
CA ASP A 47 -13.63 -7.31 21.50
C ASP A 47 -12.15 -7.40 21.87
N SER A 48 -11.65 -6.47 22.70
CA SER A 48 -10.63 -6.70 23.76
C SER A 48 -10.10 -5.37 24.30
N SER A 49 -10.58 -5.03 25.48
CA SER A 49 -10.16 -3.92 26.32
C SER A 49 -8.82 -4.24 27.01
N LYS A 50 -7.96 -3.20 27.15
CA LYS A 50 -6.84 -3.00 28.12
C LYS A 50 -5.40 -3.46 27.80
N ASN A 51 -4.54 -2.42 27.75
CA ASN A 51 -3.20 -2.26 28.36
C ASN A 51 -1.92 -2.89 27.78
N ASN A 52 -1.03 -1.96 27.38
CA ASN A 52 0.44 -1.93 27.44
C ASN A 52 1.33 -2.92 26.66
N SER A 53 2.37 -2.31 26.06
CA SER A 53 3.67 -2.86 25.65
C SER A 53 3.69 -3.90 24.52
N TYR A 54 4.24 -3.46 23.37
CA TYR A 54 4.83 -4.22 22.26
C TYR A 54 4.72 -5.76 22.33
N LYS A 55 3.54 -6.30 22.03
CA LYS A 55 3.39 -7.69 21.61
C LYS A 55 2.41 -7.76 20.46
N HIS A 56 2.97 -7.98 19.27
CA HIS A 56 2.27 -8.53 18.13
C HIS A 56 1.73 -9.90 18.56
N GLN A 57 0.50 -9.95 19.08
CA GLN A 57 -0.22 -11.20 19.27
C GLN A 57 -1.50 -11.09 18.46
N PHE A 58 -1.35 -11.36 17.16
CA PHE A 58 -2.44 -11.77 16.30
C PHE A 58 -2.87 -13.14 16.81
N ASP A 59 -4.01 -13.20 17.47
CA ASP A 59 -4.61 -14.42 18.00
C ASP A 59 -5.05 -15.31 16.83
N GLY A 60 -4.10 -16.07 16.24
CA GLY A 60 -4.28 -17.19 15.30
C GLY A 60 -5.04 -16.94 13.99
N LYS A 61 -5.70 -15.80 13.80
CA LYS A 61 -6.54 -15.48 12.64
C LYS A 61 -5.78 -14.58 11.70
N HIS A 62 -5.15 -15.17 10.69
CA HIS A 62 -4.55 -14.41 9.60
C HIS A 62 -5.67 -13.79 8.75
N PHE A 63 -5.82 -12.47 8.78
CA PHE A 63 -6.76 -11.76 7.90
C PHE A 63 -6.00 -11.31 6.65
N PRO A 64 -6.22 -11.94 5.47
CA PRO A 64 -5.57 -11.51 4.25
C PRO A 64 -6.03 -10.10 3.87
N ILE A 65 -5.09 -9.27 3.42
CA ILE A 65 -5.37 -7.94 2.90
C ILE A 65 -5.87 -8.09 1.46
N SER A 66 -7.03 -7.53 1.14
CA SER A 66 -7.57 -7.50 -0.23
C SER A 66 -7.23 -6.20 -0.96
N LEU A 67 -7.36 -6.21 -2.30
CA LEU A 67 -7.28 -4.98 -3.10
C LEU A 67 -8.33 -3.94 -2.69
N LEU A 68 -9.49 -4.38 -2.18
CA LEU A 68 -10.51 -3.48 -1.65
C LEU A 68 -10.04 -2.80 -0.36
N ASP A 69 -9.37 -3.53 0.55
CA ASP A 69 -8.82 -2.93 1.77
C ASP A 69 -7.73 -1.90 1.42
N PHE A 70 -6.92 -2.19 0.39
CA PHE A 70 -5.96 -1.23 -0.15
C PHE A 70 -6.64 0.02 -0.71
N LYS A 71 -7.65 -0.14 -1.57
CA LYS A 71 -8.44 0.96 -2.12
C LYS A 71 -9.00 1.85 -1.01
N VAL A 72 -9.73 1.27 -0.07
CA VAL A 72 -10.37 2.01 1.03
C VAL A 72 -9.33 2.72 1.89
N ALA A 73 -8.21 2.07 2.22
CA ALA A 73 -7.14 2.70 2.98
C ALA A 73 -6.56 3.93 2.26
N MET A 74 -6.40 3.87 0.93
CA MET A 74 -5.93 5.00 0.13
C MET A 74 -6.98 6.09 -0.04
N GLU A 75 -8.27 5.75 -0.14
CA GLU A 75 -9.37 6.72 -0.17
C GLU A 75 -9.49 7.51 1.15
N LEU A 76 -9.24 6.85 2.28
CA LEU A 76 -9.27 7.49 3.60
C LEU A 76 -8.08 8.43 3.85
N ASN A 77 -6.92 8.14 3.26
CA ASN A 77 -5.69 8.92 3.44
C ASN A 77 -4.92 9.10 2.12
N PRO A 78 -5.48 9.83 1.15
CA PRO A 78 -4.95 9.92 -0.22
C PRO A 78 -3.54 10.49 -0.30
N GLN A 79 -3.22 11.44 0.58
CA GLN A 79 -1.91 12.10 0.63
C GLN A 79 -0.75 11.13 0.83
N GLN A 80 -1.01 9.91 1.33
CA GLN A 80 0.02 8.88 1.44
C GLN A 80 0.55 8.40 0.09
N LEU A 81 -0.19 8.60 -1.01
CA LEU A 81 0.18 8.25 -2.38
C LEU A 81 1.16 9.24 -3.03
N GLY A 82 1.46 10.36 -2.37
CA GLY A 82 2.32 11.41 -2.91
C GLY A 82 1.54 12.54 -3.60
N GLU A 83 2.24 13.34 -4.40
CA GLU A 83 1.70 14.57 -5.00
C GLU A 83 0.54 14.30 -5.97
N ASP A 84 0.68 13.30 -6.84
CA ASP A 84 -0.32 12.91 -7.86
C ASP A 84 -1.41 11.99 -7.31
N TRP A 85 -1.70 12.05 -6.01
CA TRP A 85 -2.61 11.11 -5.34
C TRP A 85 -3.99 11.03 -6.01
N ALA A 86 -4.50 12.13 -6.58
CA ALA A 86 -5.79 12.14 -7.25
C ALA A 86 -5.80 11.23 -8.49
N PHE A 87 -4.77 11.33 -9.32
CA PHE A 87 -4.60 10.48 -10.51
C PHE A 87 -4.29 9.02 -10.14
N LEU A 88 -3.47 8.81 -9.11
CA LEU A 88 -3.15 7.46 -8.63
C LEU A 88 -4.37 6.77 -8.04
N LEU A 89 -5.22 7.49 -7.30
CA LEU A 89 -6.50 6.98 -6.83
C LEU A 89 -7.43 6.60 -7.97
N GLU A 90 -7.54 7.43 -9.01
CA GLU A 90 -8.33 7.11 -10.20
C GLU A 90 -7.90 5.77 -10.80
N LYS A 91 -6.59 5.56 -10.98
CA LYS A 91 -6.06 4.28 -11.47
C LYS A 91 -6.40 3.11 -10.56
N ILE A 92 -6.24 3.27 -9.24
CA ILE A 92 -6.58 2.21 -8.26
C ILE A 92 -8.06 1.87 -8.34
N CYS A 93 -8.94 2.87 -8.42
CA CYS A 93 -10.38 2.67 -8.54
C CYS A 93 -10.75 1.91 -9.81
N ILE A 94 -10.17 2.26 -10.96
CA ILE A 94 -10.45 1.57 -12.23
C ILE A 94 -10.06 0.08 -12.16
N HIS A 95 -8.85 -0.22 -11.69
CA HIS A 95 -8.35 -1.60 -11.67
C HIS A 95 -9.08 -2.49 -10.64
N THR A 96 -9.60 -1.90 -9.56
CA THR A 96 -10.41 -2.63 -8.57
C THR A 96 -11.88 -2.79 -9.00
N LEU A 97 -12.37 -1.91 -9.87
CA LEU A 97 -13.68 -2.05 -10.49
C LEU A 97 -13.71 -3.16 -11.54
N ASP A 98 -12.63 -3.40 -12.28
CA ASP A 98 -12.54 -4.51 -13.26
C ASP A 98 -12.77 -5.88 -12.61
N ASP A 99 -12.25 -6.11 -11.41
CA ASP A 99 -12.53 -7.33 -10.61
C ASP A 99 -14.02 -7.44 -10.22
N SER A 100 -14.73 -6.30 -10.15
CA SER A 100 -16.17 -6.23 -9.81
C SER A 100 -17.06 -6.46 -11.04
N PHE A 101 -16.66 -5.97 -12.21
CA PHE A 101 -17.39 -6.13 -13.48
C PHE A 101 -17.25 -7.54 -14.06
N ALA A 102 -16.15 -8.25 -13.78
CA ALA A 102 -16.00 -9.66 -14.15
C ALA A 102 -17.10 -10.56 -13.56
N LEU A 103 -17.59 -10.25 -12.35
CA LEU A 103 -18.71 -10.97 -11.73
C LEU A 103 -20.07 -10.63 -12.37
N VAL A 104 -20.27 -9.40 -12.84
CA VAL A 104 -21.51 -8.99 -13.52
C VAL A 104 -21.60 -9.60 -14.91
N LEU A 105 -20.48 -9.74 -15.62
CA LEU A 105 -20.40 -10.38 -16.94
C LEU A 105 -20.46 -11.92 -16.89
N MET A 106 -20.16 -12.57 -15.77
CA MET A 106 -20.32 -14.02 -15.60
C MET A 106 -21.72 -14.45 -15.13
N MET A 107 -22.63 -13.50 -14.87
CA MET A 107 -24.01 -13.74 -14.44
C MET A 107 -25.05 -13.37 -15.51
N GLN A 108 -24.65 -13.21 -16.77
CA GLN A 108 -25.53 -12.93 -17.91
C GLN A 108 -25.31 -13.88 -19.09
#